data_AF-A0ABD7GN75-F1
#
_entry.id   AF-A0ABD7GN75-F1
#
_cell.length_a   1.000
_cell.length_b   1.000
_cell.length_c   1.000
_cell.angle_alpha   90.00
_cell.angle_beta   90.00
_cell.angle_gamma   90.00
#
_symmetry.space_group_name_H-M   'P 1'
#
loop_
_entity.id
_entity.type
_entity.pdbx_description
1 polymer ?
#
loop_
_entity_poly.entity_id
_entity_poly.type
_entity_poly.pdbx_seq_one_letter_code
_entity_poly.pdbx_strand_id
1 'polypeptide(L)' 'MDTWIYLSQGFAVAMTPENLVIALIGCFVGTIVGLLPGLGPINGVAILLPLAFALHLPAESALILL' A
#
# COMPACT_ATOMS: atom_id res chain seq x y z
N MET A 1 -21.85 -0.29 -18.73
CA MET A 1 -21.78 -1.50 -17.87
C MET A 1 -20.33 -1.86 -17.52
N ASP A 2 -19.38 -1.00 -17.89
CA ASP A 2 -17.94 -1.27 -17.94
C ASP A 2 -17.24 -0.98 -16.60
N THR A 3 -17.86 -0.15 -15.76
CA THR A 3 -17.39 0.14 -14.40
C THR A 3 -17.26 -1.11 -13.53
N TRP A 4 -18.19 -2.07 -13.69
CA TRP A 4 -18.13 -3.35 -12.99
C TRP A 4 -16.93 -4.20 -13.43
N ILE A 5 -16.55 -4.11 -14.72
CA ILE A 5 -15.38 -4.80 -15.27
C ILE A 5 -14.11 -4.19 -14.68
N TYR A 6 -13.98 -2.86 -14.68
CA TYR A 6 -12.80 -2.19 -14.08
C TYR A 6 -12.65 -2.48 -12.58
N LEU A 7 -13.75 -2.53 -11.82
CA LEU A 7 -13.73 -2.92 -10.40
C LEU A 7 -13.24 -4.37 -10.23
N SER A 8 -13.75 -5.30 -11.04
CA SER A 8 -13.34 -6.70 -10.98
C SER A 8 -11.86 -6.89 -11.32
N GLN A 9 -11.32 -6.11 -12.25
CA GLN A 9 -9.90 -6.10 -12.60
C GLN A 9 -9.04 -5.59 -11.43
N GLY A 10 -9.45 -4.50 -10.77
CA GLY A 10 -8.75 -3.99 -9.59
C GLY A 10 -8.69 -5.01 -8.45
N PHE A 11 -9.80 -5.71 -8.16
CA PHE A 11 -9.81 -6.78 -7.17
C PHE A 11 -8.96 -7.98 -7.57
N ALA A 12 -8.92 -8.34 -8.86
CA ALA A 12 -8.07 -9.42 -9.36
C ALA A 12 -6.58 -9.11 -9.13
N VAL A 13 -6.16 -7.85 -9.32
CA VAL A 13 -4.80 -7.39 -9.02
C VAL A 13 -4.55 -7.36 -7.52
N ALA A 14 -5.49 -6.83 -6.72
CA ALA A 14 -5.32 -6.76 -5.26
C ALA A 14 -5.24 -8.13 -4.58
N MET A 15 -5.92 -9.15 -5.13
CA MET A 15 -5.87 -10.53 -4.61
C MET A 15 -4.64 -11.33 -5.04
N THR A 16 -3.70 -10.75 -5.79
CA THR A 16 -2.46 -11.47 -6.10
C THR A 16 -1.63 -11.71 -4.82
N PRO A 17 -0.93 -12.86 -4.71
CA PRO A 17 -0.15 -13.17 -3.51
C PRO A 17 0.92 -12.14 -3.19
N GLU A 18 1.55 -11.57 -4.22
CA GLU A 18 2.55 -10.51 -4.09
C GLU A 18 1.97 -9.26 -3.41
N ASN A 19 0.82 -8.78 -3.89
CA ASN A 19 0.16 -7.60 -3.34
C ASN A 19 -0.36 -7.83 -1.92
N LEU A 20 -0.81 -9.05 -1.59
CA LEU A 20 -1.21 -9.39 -0.22
C LEU A 20 -0.04 -9.37 0.76
N VAL A 21 1.14 -9.87 0.35
CA VAL A 21 2.35 -9.81 1.18
C VAL A 21 2.80 -8.37 1.38
N ILE A 22 2.78 -7.58 0.30
CA ILE A 22 3.10 -6.14 0.36
C ILE A 22 2.13 -5.40 1.28
N ALA A 23 0.82 -5.67 1.20
CA ALA A 23 -0.20 -5.10 2.08
C ALA A 23 0.06 -5.45 3.56
N LEU A 24 0.46 -6.68 3.83
CA LEU A 24 0.76 -7.13 5.19
C LEU A 24 2.02 -6.44 5.75
N ILE A 25 3.06 -6.30 4.94
CA ILE A 25 4.29 -5.57 5.30
C ILE A 25 3.98 -4.08 5.49
N GLY A 26 3.25 -3.46 4.56
CA GLY A 26 2.83 -2.06 4.62
C GLY A 26 2.02 -1.76 5.88
N CYS A 27 1.05 -2.62 6.21
CA CYS A 27 0.26 -2.52 7.44
C CYS A 27 1.14 -2.63 8.71
N PHE A 28 2.09 -3.56 8.73
CA PHE A 28 3.00 -3.73 9.86
C PHE A 28 3.91 -2.51 10.05
N VAL A 29 4.54 -2.04 8.97
CA VAL A 29 5.39 -0.84 9.00
C VAL A 29 4.56 0.40 9.36
N GLY A 30 3.37 0.56 8.77
CA GLY A 30 2.45 1.65 9.06
C GLY A 30 1.99 1.67 10.51
N THR A 31 1.74 0.50 11.11
CA THR A 31 1.39 0.37 12.54
C THR A 31 2.58 0.76 13.42
N ILE A 32 3.80 0.33 13.06
CA ILE A 32 5.02 0.70 13.81
C ILE A 32 5.27 2.20 13.75
N VAL A 33 5.18 2.80 12.57
CA VAL A 33 5.39 4.23 12.38
C VAL A 33 4.26 5.03 13.04
N GLY A 34 3.03 4.55 12.99
CA GLY A 34 1.87 5.17 13.62
C GLY A 34 1.87 5.13 15.14
N LEU A 35 2.61 4.20 15.78
CA LEU A 35 2.73 4.17 17.25
C LEU A 35 3.74 5.20 17.78
N LEU A 36 4.55 5.81 16.90
CA LEU A 36 5.59 6.77 17.33
C LEU A 36 4.94 8.03 17.92
N PRO A 37 5.26 8.40 19.17
CA PRO A 37 4.61 9.53 19.84
C PRO A 37 4.92 10.84 19.11
N GLY A 38 3.87 11.56 18.72
CA GLY A 38 4.00 12.83 18.00
C GLY A 38 4.06 12.73 16.47
N LEU A 39 4.05 11.51 15.89
CA LEU A 39 3.92 11.32 14.45
C LEU A 39 2.49 10.83 14.14
N GLY A 40 1.68 11.71 13.55
CA GLY A 40 0.35 11.32 13.08
C GLY A 40 0.42 10.38 11.86
N PRO A 41 -0.71 9.77 11.46
CA PRO A 41 -0.76 8.86 10.32
C PRO A 41 -0.29 9.49 9.00
N ILE A 42 -0.43 10.81 8.84
CA ILE A 42 0.10 11.58 7.68
C ILE A 42 1.63 11.47 7.56
N ASN A 43 2.35 11.45 8.69
CA ASN A 43 3.81 11.31 8.67
C ASN A 43 4.22 9.89 8.28
N GLY A 44 3.40 8.88 8.60
CA GLY A 44 3.61 7.50 8.16
C GLY A 44 3.54 7.35 6.65
N VAL A 45 2.48 7.88 6.03
CA VAL A 45 2.33 7.86 4.56
C VAL A 45 3.47 8.62 3.87
N ALA A 46 3.89 9.76 4.42
CA ALA A 46 5.00 10.55 3.88
C ALA A 46 6.35 9.79 3.91
N ILE A 47 6.55 8.88 4.87
CA ILE A 47 7.75 8.03 4.96
C ILE A 47 7.63 6.80 4.05
N LEU A 48 6.44 6.23 3.91
CA LEU A 48 6.18 5.07 3.08
C LEU A 48 6.26 5.39 1.57
N LEU A 49 5.94 6.61 1.16
CA LEU A 49 6.03 7.05 -0.24
C LEU A 49 7.45 6.95 -0.85
N PRO A 50 8.50 7.54 -0.27
CA PRO A 50 9.86 7.35 -0.77
C PRO A 50 10.33 5.90 -0.62
N LEU A 51 9.85 5.15 0.37
CA LEU A 51 10.14 3.72 0.51
C LEU A 51 9.57 2.91 -0.67
N ALA A 52 8.34 3.21 -1.10
CA ALA A 52 7.69 2.57 -2.24
C ALA A 52 8.44 2.83 -3.54
N PHE A 53 8.91 4.07 -3.75
CA PHE A 53 9.74 4.43 -4.89
C PHE A 53 11.14 3.81 -4.83
N ALA A 54 11.76 3.74 -3.66
CA ALA A 54 13.07 3.11 -3.48
C ALA A 54 13.04 1.61 -3.81
N LEU A 55 11.96 0.93 -3.45
CA LEU A 55 11.73 -0.48 -3.75
C LEU A 55 11.33 -0.74 -5.21
N HIS A 56 11.26 0.30 -6.06
CA HIS A 56 10.85 0.21 -7.47
C HIS A 56 9.53 -0.57 -7.65
N LEU A 57 8.59 -0.37 -6.72
CA LEU A 57 7.31 -1.07 -6.76
C LEU A 57 6.47 -0.58 -7.96
N PRO A 58 5.71 -1.50 -8.61
CA PRO A 58 4.67 -1.11 -9.55
C PRO A 58 3.68 -0.13 -8.90
N ALA A 59 3.04 0.71 -9.71
CA ALA A 59 2.12 1.72 -9.20
C ALA A 59 0.97 1.11 -8.37
N GLU A 60 0.50 -0.06 -8.75
CA GLU A 60 -0.55 -0.80 -8.05
C GLU A 60 -0.08 -1.27 -6.67
N SER A 61 1.11 -1.84 -6.57
CA SER A 61 1.68 -2.32 -5.31
C SER A 61 2.10 -1.18 -4.38
N ALA A 62 2.58 -0.06 -4.94
CA ALA A 62 2.87 1.15 -4.19
C ALA A 62 1.60 1.73 -3.56
N LEU A 63 0.48 1.76 -4.29
CA LEU A 63 -0.82 2.19 -3.75
C LEU A 63 -1.36 1.27 -2.65
N ILE A 64 -1.06 -0.03 -2.72
CA ILE A 64 -1.46 -1.01 -1.70
C ILE A 64 -0.60 -0.90 -0.42
N LEU A 65 0.64 -0.44 -0.55
CA LEU A 65 1.58 -0.29 0.58
C LEU A 65 1.35 1.00 1.38
N LEU A 66 0.83 2.05 0.75
CA LEU A 66 0.53 3.36 1.36
C LEU A 66 -0.75 3.35 2.20
#